data_AF-A0A3M7AFU9-F1
#
_entry.id   AF-A0A3M7AFU9-F1
#
_cell.length_a   1.000
_cell.length_b   1.000
_cell.length_c   1.000
_cell.angle_alpha   90.00
_cell.angle_beta   90.00
_cell.angle_gamma   90.00
#
_symmetry.space_group_name_H-M   'P 1'
#
loop_
_entity.id
_entity.type
_entity.pdbx_description
1 polymer ?
#
loop_
_entity_poly.entity_id
_entity_poly.type
_entity_poly.pdbx_seq_one_letter_code
_entity_poly.pdbx_strand_id
1 'polypeptide(L)'
;MVTSGECGRLLVSGAKIKPDADISGIGVILAFLITAYASFVAILAAYVCGMVEPELLSLADVKVMRIRPRTERHPRMHRILRQTIIVPSDQQIVTGIAIMTAGFVGLRSGQISVYHYQIVLYLAWLSSSVHLSALTLLRPFLNRHTGVKVWRLIGMGALFIMLIIGIVPTVSYDWGIINFMDSKDSSIGENDLTGWGVPASCFWGKTYADGA
;
A
#
# COMPACT_ATOMS: atom_id res chain seq x y z
N MET A 1 -3.71 14.20 20.93
CA MET A 1 -4.96 14.21 20.17
C MET A 1 -5.28 15.64 19.79
N VAL A 2 -5.43 15.90 18.50
CA VAL A 2 -5.81 17.23 17.99
C VAL A 2 -7.29 17.46 18.29
N THR A 3 -7.65 18.65 18.75
CA THR A 3 -9.06 18.97 19.07
C THR A 3 -9.88 19.27 17.82
N SER A 4 -11.20 19.09 17.87
CA SER A 4 -12.10 19.37 16.73
C SER A 4 -12.00 20.83 16.25
N GLY A 5 -11.90 21.79 17.19
CA GLY A 5 -11.74 23.21 16.86
C GLY A 5 -10.38 23.52 16.20
N GLU A 6 -9.33 22.83 16.61
CA GLU A 6 -8.00 22.96 16.00
C GLU A 6 -7.97 22.36 14.59
N CYS A 7 -8.62 21.22 14.37
CA CYS A 7 -8.80 20.65 13.04
C CYS A 7 -9.54 21.61 12.10
N GLY A 8 -10.62 22.27 12.55
CA GLY A 8 -11.33 23.26 11.75
C GLY A 8 -10.45 24.42 11.31
N ARG A 9 -9.61 24.95 12.22
CA ARG A 9 -8.67 26.02 11.89
C ARG A 9 -7.61 25.56 10.88
N LEU A 10 -7.02 24.37 11.08
CA LEU A 10 -5.98 23.83 10.21
C LEU A 10 -6.49 23.45 8.81
N LEU A 11 -7.75 23.04 8.68
CA LEU A 11 -8.37 22.77 7.38
C LEU A 11 -8.49 24.05 6.53
N VAL A 12 -8.71 25.21 7.15
CA VAL A 12 -8.78 26.51 6.47
C VAL A 12 -7.39 27.12 6.25
N SER A 13 -6.54 27.10 7.27
CA SER A 13 -5.22 27.76 7.21
C SER A 13 -4.13 26.93 6.55
N GLY A 14 -4.33 25.62 6.40
CA GLY A 14 -3.27 24.66 6.08
C GLY A 14 -2.28 24.46 7.23
N ALA A 15 -1.34 23.54 7.04
CA ALA A 15 -0.26 23.26 7.98
C ALA A 15 1.06 22.94 7.26
N LYS A 16 2.19 23.17 7.93
CA LYS A 16 3.51 22.83 7.41
C LYS A 16 3.74 21.33 7.55
N ILE A 17 4.21 20.69 6.48
CA ILE A 17 4.57 19.26 6.49
C ILE A 17 5.76 19.09 7.44
N LYS A 18 5.57 18.28 8.48
CA LYS A 18 6.65 17.87 9.39
C LYS A 18 7.29 16.60 8.84
N PRO A 19 8.59 16.61 8.47
CA PRO A 19 9.24 15.42 7.94
C PRO A 19 9.19 14.27 8.94
N ASP A 20 8.70 13.12 8.49
CA ASP A 20 8.72 11.86 9.23
C ASP A 20 9.59 10.83 8.48
N ALA A 21 10.82 10.65 8.95
CA ALA A 21 11.79 9.76 8.33
C ALA A 21 11.45 8.28 8.53
N ASP A 22 10.65 7.94 9.55
CA ASP A 22 10.26 6.55 9.82
C ASP A 22 9.19 6.08 8.83
N ILE A 23 8.39 7.02 8.29
CA ILE A 23 7.32 6.73 7.33
C ILE A 23 7.74 7.05 5.90
N SER A 24 8.23 8.26 5.63
CA SER A 24 8.63 8.68 4.28
C SER A 24 10.13 8.82 4.11
N GLY A 25 10.92 8.18 4.97
CA GLY A 25 12.36 8.08 4.76
C GLY A 25 12.64 7.44 3.40
N ILE A 26 13.58 8.01 2.65
CA ILE A 26 13.91 7.53 1.31
C ILE A 26 14.34 6.05 1.32
N GLY A 27 15.04 5.62 2.37
CA GLY A 27 15.41 4.22 2.55
C GLY A 27 14.22 3.29 2.76
N VAL A 28 13.22 3.71 3.54
CA VAL A 28 11.99 2.94 3.80
C VAL A 28 11.21 2.76 2.50
N ILE A 29 10.98 3.86 1.77
CA ILE A 29 10.26 3.86 0.50
C ILE A 29 11.02 2.99 -0.52
N LEU A 30 12.33 3.20 -0.69
CA LEU A 30 13.12 2.44 -1.65
C LEU A 30 13.14 0.95 -1.34
N ALA A 31 13.34 0.55 -0.07
CA ALA A 31 13.34 -0.85 0.31
C ALA A 31 12.00 -1.53 -0.02
N PHE A 32 10.89 -0.84 0.24
CA PHE A 32 9.55 -1.32 -0.06
C PHE A 32 9.32 -1.46 -1.57
N LEU A 33 9.65 -0.41 -2.34
CA LEU A 33 9.47 -0.37 -3.78
C LEU A 33 10.36 -1.40 -4.49
N ILE A 34 11.65 -1.48 -4.15
CA ILE A 34 12.60 -2.43 -4.75
C ILE A 34 12.10 -3.86 -4.52
N THR A 35 11.72 -4.19 -3.29
CA THR A 35 11.21 -5.53 -2.95
C THR A 35 9.92 -5.84 -3.72
N ALA A 36 9.01 -4.87 -3.81
CA ALA A 36 7.74 -5.02 -4.52
C ALA A 36 7.93 -5.23 -6.03
N TYR A 37 8.72 -4.37 -6.68
CA TYR A 37 8.99 -4.47 -8.10
C TYR A 37 9.82 -5.70 -8.45
N ALA A 38 10.82 -6.05 -7.64
CA ALA A 38 11.58 -7.29 -7.85
C ALA A 38 10.67 -8.53 -7.76
N SER A 39 9.72 -8.54 -6.82
CA SER A 39 8.71 -9.61 -6.71
C SER A 39 7.81 -9.66 -7.94
N PHE A 40 7.32 -8.51 -8.39
CA PHE A 40 6.47 -8.42 -9.57
C PHE A 40 7.19 -8.89 -10.85
N VAL A 41 8.44 -8.48 -11.03
CA VAL A 41 9.28 -8.93 -12.14
C VAL A 41 9.53 -10.44 -12.06
N ALA A 42 9.80 -11.00 -10.87
CA ALA A 42 9.98 -12.44 -10.71
C ALA A 42 8.70 -13.23 -11.04
N ILE A 43 7.54 -12.74 -10.60
CA ILE A 43 6.21 -13.29 -10.92
C ILE A 43 5.97 -13.27 -12.43
N LEU A 44 6.19 -12.12 -13.07
CA LEU A 44 6.00 -11.96 -14.51
C LEU A 44 6.98 -12.84 -15.31
N ALA A 45 8.24 -12.87 -14.91
CA ALA A 45 9.25 -13.72 -15.53
C ALA A 45 8.90 -15.20 -15.39
N ALA A 46 8.42 -15.64 -14.22
CA ALA A 46 7.98 -17.01 -14.02
C ALA A 46 6.81 -17.35 -14.94
N TYR A 47 5.84 -16.45 -15.07
CA TYR A 47 4.68 -16.63 -15.93
C TYR A 47 5.05 -16.68 -17.42
N VAL A 48 5.77 -15.68 -17.93
CA VAL A 48 6.15 -15.60 -19.36
C VAL A 48 7.11 -16.73 -19.75
N CYS A 49 8.01 -17.14 -18.86
CA CYS A 49 8.89 -18.28 -19.12
C CYS A 49 8.18 -19.65 -19.06
N GLY A 50 6.90 -19.70 -18.70
CA GLY A 50 6.16 -20.95 -18.53
C GLY A 50 6.68 -21.79 -17.35
N MET A 51 7.25 -21.14 -16.35
CA MET A 51 7.80 -21.74 -15.11
C MET A 51 6.73 -21.88 -14.02
N VAL A 52 5.46 -21.87 -14.41
CA VAL A 52 4.27 -21.96 -13.57
C VAL A 52 3.62 -23.32 -13.80
N GLU A 53 2.93 -23.85 -12.80
CA GLU A 53 2.20 -25.11 -12.96
C GLU A 53 1.13 -25.02 -14.07
N PRO A 54 0.95 -26.10 -14.85
CA PRO A 54 0.05 -26.10 -16.00
C PRO A 54 -1.42 -25.87 -15.62
N GLU A 55 -1.82 -26.12 -14.36
CA GLU A 55 -3.19 -25.86 -13.90
C GLU A 55 -3.54 -24.35 -13.82
N LEU A 56 -2.53 -23.48 -13.84
CA LEU A 56 -2.70 -22.03 -13.81
C LEU A 56 -2.72 -21.38 -15.19
N LEU A 57 -2.32 -22.10 -16.24
CA LEU A 57 -2.30 -21.58 -17.61
C LEU A 57 -3.69 -21.66 -18.22
N SER A 58 -4.21 -20.51 -18.66
CA SER A 58 -5.48 -20.45 -19.38
C SER A 58 -5.33 -20.99 -20.81
N LEU A 59 -6.44 -21.38 -21.44
CA LEU A 59 -6.44 -21.77 -22.86
C LEU A 59 -5.93 -20.63 -23.76
N ALA A 60 -6.19 -19.37 -23.40
CA ALA A 60 -5.67 -18.22 -24.12
C ALA A 60 -4.14 -18.11 -23.97
N ASP A 61 -3.60 -18.43 -22.81
CA ASP A 61 -2.16 -18.36 -22.54
C ASP A 61 -1.38 -19.33 -23.42
N VAL A 62 -1.92 -20.54 -23.59
CA VAL A 62 -1.31 -21.59 -24.40
C VAL A 62 -1.53 -21.35 -25.89
N LYS A 63 -2.74 -20.94 -26.29
CA LYS A 63 -3.12 -20.86 -27.72
C LYS A 63 -2.80 -19.50 -28.35
N VAL A 64 -3.03 -18.41 -27.63
CA VAL A 64 -2.77 -17.03 -28.10
C VAL A 64 -1.35 -16.61 -27.73
N MET A 65 -0.99 -16.68 -26.45
CA MET A 65 0.33 -16.23 -25.98
C MET A 65 1.45 -17.27 -26.19
N ARG A 66 1.11 -18.48 -26.64
CA ARG A 66 2.06 -19.58 -26.94
C ARG A 66 3.00 -19.92 -25.77
N ILE A 67 2.57 -19.68 -24.54
CA ILE A 67 3.32 -20.05 -23.34
C ILE A 67 3.28 -21.57 -23.18
N ARG A 68 4.45 -22.21 -23.16
CA ARG A 68 4.56 -23.66 -22.97
C ARG A 68 5.05 -23.96 -21.55
N PRO A 69 4.47 -24.94 -20.84
CA PRO A 69 4.95 -25.33 -19.53
C PRO A 69 6.37 -25.89 -19.63
N ARG A 70 7.31 -25.29 -18.90
CA ARG A 70 8.74 -25.67 -18.85
C ARG A 70 9.17 -26.23 -17.50
N THR A 71 8.24 -26.36 -16.56
CA THR A 71 8.47 -26.82 -15.19
C THR A 71 9.21 -28.17 -15.13
N GLU A 72 8.79 -29.15 -15.94
CA GLU A 72 9.43 -30.48 -16.02
C GLU A 72 10.82 -30.44 -16.66
N ARG A 73 11.05 -29.51 -17.60
CA ARG A 73 12.33 -29.38 -18.32
C ARG A 73 13.40 -28.73 -17.46
N HIS A 74 13.02 -27.80 -16.58
CA HIS A 74 13.94 -27.04 -15.73
C HIS A 74 13.50 -27.00 -14.26
N PRO A 75 13.52 -28.15 -13.54
CA PRO A 75 13.01 -28.25 -12.17
C PRO A 75 13.81 -27.40 -11.17
N ARG A 76 15.12 -27.22 -11.39
CA ARG A 76 15.98 -26.35 -10.56
C ARG A 76 15.55 -24.89 -10.65
N MET A 77 15.36 -24.37 -11.86
CA MET A 77 14.96 -22.98 -12.09
C MET A 77 13.57 -22.71 -11.50
N HIS A 78 12.65 -23.68 -11.62
CA HIS A 78 11.31 -23.57 -11.08
C HIS A 78 11.34 -23.45 -9.55
N ARG A 79 12.15 -24.29 -8.89
CA ARG A 79 12.33 -24.23 -7.43
C ARG A 79 12.94 -22.89 -6.99
N ILE A 80 13.95 -22.39 -7.70
CA ILE A 80 14.59 -21.11 -7.39
C ILE A 80 13.58 -19.97 -7.53
N LEU A 81 12.91 -19.84 -8.68
CA LEU A 81 11.91 -18.79 -8.90
C LEU A 81 10.79 -18.84 -7.86
N ARG A 82 10.31 -20.04 -7.52
CA ARG A 82 9.31 -20.22 -6.47
C ARG A 82 9.80 -19.66 -5.13
N GLN A 83 11.03 -19.97 -4.72
CA GLN A 83 11.61 -19.43 -3.49
C GLN A 83 11.80 -17.91 -3.55
N THR A 84 12.26 -17.39 -4.69
CA THR A 84 12.43 -15.95 -4.94
C THR A 84 11.10 -15.19 -4.92
N ILE A 85 9.95 -15.84 -5.18
CA ILE A 85 8.63 -15.23 -5.06
C ILE A 85 8.09 -15.33 -3.62
N ILE A 86 8.25 -16.49 -2.98
CA ILE A 86 7.73 -16.76 -1.63
C ILE A 86 8.31 -15.79 -0.61
N VAL A 87 9.64 -15.67 -0.54
CA VAL A 87 10.30 -14.94 0.56
C VAL A 87 9.97 -13.44 0.56
N PRO A 88 10.13 -12.70 -0.57
CA PRO A 88 9.76 -11.29 -0.63
C PRO A 88 8.25 -11.07 -0.39
N SER A 89 7.41 -11.99 -0.84
CA SER A 89 5.96 -11.91 -0.62
C SER A 89 5.57 -12.00 0.86
N ASP A 90 6.28 -12.79 1.67
CA ASP A 90 6.06 -12.83 3.13
C ASP A 90 6.58 -11.56 3.80
N GLN A 91 7.75 -11.06 3.36
CA GLN A 91 8.30 -9.80 3.85
C GLN A 91 7.35 -8.63 3.56
N GLN A 92 6.70 -8.61 2.38
CA GLN A 92 5.74 -7.58 2.00
C GLN A 92 4.51 -7.55 2.91
N ILE A 93 3.96 -8.70 3.32
CA ILE A 93 2.84 -8.71 4.28
C ILE A 93 3.28 -8.09 5.61
N VAL A 94 4.40 -8.56 6.16
CA VAL A 94 4.87 -8.14 7.49
C VAL A 94 5.17 -6.65 7.51
N THR A 95 5.90 -6.17 6.50
CA THR A 95 6.22 -4.75 6.34
C THR A 95 4.99 -3.89 6.02
N GLY A 96 4.03 -4.43 5.25
CA GLY A 96 2.73 -3.80 4.99
C GLY A 96 1.89 -3.62 6.25
N ILE A 97 1.81 -4.63 7.12
CA ILE A 97 1.10 -4.53 8.41
C ILE A 97 1.82 -3.56 9.34
N ALA A 98 3.16 -3.61 9.38
CA ALA A 98 3.96 -2.71 10.20
C ALA A 98 3.76 -1.23 9.80
N ILE A 99 3.83 -0.92 8.51
CA ILE A 99 3.65 0.47 8.03
C ILE A 99 2.22 0.97 8.27
N MET A 100 1.20 0.11 8.10
CA MET A 100 -0.18 0.46 8.44
C MET A 100 -0.36 0.70 9.94
N THR A 101 0.30 -0.10 10.79
CA THR A 101 0.27 0.08 12.24
C THR A 101 0.91 1.41 12.63
N ALA A 102 2.07 1.74 12.06
CA ALA A 102 2.72 3.04 12.27
C ALA A 102 1.82 4.20 11.82
N GLY A 103 1.17 4.07 10.66
CA GLY A 103 0.18 5.03 10.17
C GLY A 103 -0.99 5.24 11.15
N PHE A 104 -1.55 4.16 11.72
CA PHE A 104 -2.63 4.25 12.70
C PHE A 104 -2.20 4.85 14.05
N VAL A 105 -0.99 4.55 14.50
CA VAL A 105 -0.44 5.18 15.70
C VAL A 105 -0.26 6.68 15.48
N GLY A 106 0.32 7.08 14.35
CA GLY A 106 0.48 8.48 13.97
C GLY A 106 -0.84 9.22 13.76
N LEU A 107 -1.85 8.51 13.25
CA LEU A 107 -3.21 9.00 13.09
C LEU A 107 -3.87 9.25 14.44
N ARG A 108 -3.78 8.29 15.38
CA ARG A 108 -4.34 8.44 16.72
C ARG A 108 -3.67 9.55 17.53
N SER A 109 -2.36 9.74 17.38
CA SER A 109 -1.63 10.81 18.06
C SER A 109 -1.89 12.19 17.43
N GLY A 110 -2.31 12.23 16.16
CA GLY A 110 -2.50 13.45 15.37
C GLY A 110 -1.19 14.04 14.86
N GLN A 111 -0.14 13.22 14.76
CA GLN A 111 1.20 13.64 14.35
C GLN A 111 1.46 13.40 12.85
N ILE A 112 0.75 12.43 12.25
CA ILE A 112 0.93 12.12 10.82
C ILE A 112 0.12 13.10 9.96
N SER A 113 0.80 13.72 9.00
CA SER A 113 0.15 14.58 8.01
C SER A 113 -0.58 13.74 6.95
N VAL A 114 -1.50 14.37 6.22
CA VAL A 114 -2.15 13.78 5.03
C VAL A 114 -1.10 13.23 4.06
N TYR A 115 -0.01 13.96 3.82
CA TYR A 115 1.09 13.52 2.95
C TYR A 115 1.71 12.19 3.38
N HIS A 116 2.17 12.08 4.63
CA HIS A 116 2.82 10.86 5.11
C HIS A 116 1.83 9.70 5.21
N TYR A 117 0.59 9.98 5.59
CA TYR A 117 -0.47 8.97 5.65
C TYR A 117 -0.82 8.42 4.26
N GLN A 118 -0.85 9.26 3.23
CA GLN A 118 -1.05 8.83 1.83
C GLN A 118 0.06 7.86 1.39
N ILE A 119 1.32 8.12 1.74
CA ILE A 119 2.44 7.21 1.46
C ILE A 119 2.20 5.85 2.12
N VAL A 120 1.80 5.82 3.40
CA VAL A 120 1.46 4.57 4.11
C VAL A 120 0.40 3.77 3.34
N LEU A 121 -0.68 4.44 2.91
CA LEU A 121 -1.75 3.78 2.15
C LEU A 121 -1.26 3.21 0.81
N TYR A 122 -0.43 3.94 0.07
CA TYR A 122 0.13 3.46 -1.19
C TYR A 122 1.07 2.27 -1.00
N LEU A 123 1.92 2.29 0.03
CA LEU A 123 2.79 1.15 0.36
C LEU A 123 1.96 -0.08 0.74
N ALA A 124 0.92 0.08 1.56
CA ALA A 124 0.02 -1.01 1.91
C ALA A 124 -0.73 -1.59 0.69
N TRP A 125 -1.20 -0.72 -0.22
CA TRP A 125 -1.80 -1.13 -1.50
C TRP A 125 -0.84 -1.94 -2.36
N LEU A 126 0.42 -1.49 -2.46
CA LEU A 126 1.46 -2.16 -3.23
C LEU A 126 1.78 -3.54 -2.64
N SER A 127 1.94 -3.63 -1.31
CA SER A 127 2.17 -4.91 -0.61
C SER A 127 1.02 -5.89 -0.84
N SER A 128 -0.23 -5.44 -0.68
CA SER A 128 -1.43 -6.23 -0.95
C SER A 128 -1.46 -6.78 -2.39
N SER A 129 -1.15 -5.93 -3.37
CA SER A 129 -1.16 -6.29 -4.80
C SER A 129 -0.06 -7.30 -5.15
N VAL A 130 1.16 -7.10 -4.65
CA VAL A 130 2.28 -8.03 -4.85
C VAL A 130 2.01 -9.37 -4.17
N HIS A 131 1.48 -9.34 -2.95
CA HIS A 131 1.15 -10.55 -2.21
C HIS A 131 0.06 -11.37 -2.89
N LEU A 132 -1.02 -10.72 -3.36
CA LEU A 132 -2.08 -11.39 -4.11
C LEU A 132 -1.55 -12.03 -5.39
N SER A 133 -0.68 -11.31 -6.12
CA SER A 133 -0.02 -11.83 -7.34
C SER A 133 0.89 -13.04 -7.05
N ALA A 134 1.56 -13.05 -5.91
CA ALA A 134 2.33 -14.21 -5.48
C ALA A 134 1.43 -15.40 -5.12
N LEU A 135 0.32 -15.17 -4.41
CA LEU A 135 -0.64 -16.21 -4.04
C LEU A 135 -1.29 -16.88 -5.25
N THR A 136 -1.61 -16.13 -6.31
CA THR A 136 -2.21 -16.70 -7.52
C THR A 136 -1.24 -17.68 -8.19
N LEU A 137 0.02 -17.31 -8.36
CA LEU A 137 1.05 -18.20 -8.92
C LEU A 137 1.42 -19.37 -7.99
N LEU A 138 1.40 -19.18 -6.68
CA LEU A 138 1.79 -20.20 -5.71
C LEU A 138 0.63 -21.13 -5.30
N ARG A 139 -0.59 -20.90 -5.80
CA ARG A 139 -1.80 -21.63 -5.39
C ARG A 139 -1.64 -23.16 -5.41
N PRO A 140 -1.08 -23.80 -6.46
CA PRO A 140 -0.89 -25.26 -6.49
C PRO A 140 0.05 -25.75 -5.38
N PHE A 141 1.14 -25.01 -5.14
CA PHE A 141 2.10 -25.30 -4.08
C PHE A 141 1.50 -25.13 -2.67
N LEU A 142 0.73 -24.05 -2.47
CA LEU A 142 0.11 -23.72 -1.18
C LEU A 142 -1.06 -24.64 -0.83
N ASN A 143 -1.79 -25.16 -1.82
CA ASN A 143 -2.81 -26.17 -1.59
C ASN A 143 -2.24 -27.49 -1.04
N ARG A 144 -0.96 -27.79 -1.32
CA ARG A 144 -0.24 -28.92 -0.73
C ARG A 144 0.32 -28.60 0.67
N HIS A 145 0.48 -27.31 1.00
CA HIS A 145 1.05 -26.83 2.27
C HIS A 145 0.08 -25.91 3.01
N THR A 146 -0.97 -26.52 3.58
CA THR A 146 -2.11 -25.79 4.15
C THR A 146 -1.72 -24.81 5.27
N GLY A 147 -0.70 -25.12 6.08
CA GLY A 147 -0.22 -24.21 7.13
C GLY A 147 0.31 -22.87 6.58
N VAL A 148 1.17 -22.94 5.57
CA VAL A 148 1.72 -21.75 4.89
C VAL A 148 0.62 -20.96 4.19
N LYS A 149 -0.35 -21.67 3.59
CA LYS A 149 -1.53 -21.06 2.98
C LYS A 149 -2.35 -20.27 4.00
N VAL A 150 -2.68 -20.87 5.14
CA VAL A 150 -3.52 -20.23 6.17
C VAL A 150 -2.81 -19.01 6.76
N TRP A 151 -1.52 -19.11 7.08
CA TRP A 151 -0.72 -17.96 7.55
C TRP A 151 -0.79 -16.77 6.58
N ARG A 152 -0.58 -17.03 5.29
CA ARG A 152 -0.62 -15.99 4.26
C ARG A 152 -2.01 -15.39 4.08
N LEU A 153 -3.07 -16.21 4.10
CA LEU A 153 -4.44 -15.73 4.00
C LEU A 153 -4.86 -14.88 5.20
N ILE A 154 -4.46 -15.27 6.41
CA ILE A 154 -4.71 -14.48 7.62
C ILE A 154 -3.97 -13.14 7.54
N GLY A 155 -2.68 -13.16 7.20
CA GLY A 155 -1.87 -11.94 7.07
C GLY A 155 -2.42 -10.98 6.01
N MET A 156 -2.80 -11.50 4.84
CA MET A 156 -3.44 -10.72 3.79
C MET A 156 -4.80 -10.17 4.22
N GLY A 157 -5.63 -10.99 4.88
CA GLY A 157 -6.92 -10.56 5.41
C GLY A 157 -6.78 -9.43 6.43
N ALA A 158 -5.80 -9.54 7.33
CA ALA A 158 -5.49 -8.49 8.30
C ALA A 158 -5.05 -7.20 7.61
N LEU A 159 -4.09 -7.27 6.67
CA LEU A 159 -3.63 -6.10 5.91
C LEU A 159 -4.77 -5.45 5.12
N PHE A 160 -5.64 -6.24 4.51
CA PHE A 160 -6.78 -5.75 3.75
C PHE A 160 -7.82 -5.04 4.63
N ILE A 161 -8.13 -5.59 5.80
CA ILE A 161 -9.03 -4.94 6.78
C ILE A 161 -8.40 -3.63 7.28
N MET A 162 -7.11 -3.63 7.61
CA MET A 162 -6.40 -2.41 7.97
C MET A 162 -6.47 -1.39 6.83
N LEU A 163 -6.31 -1.80 5.58
CA LEU A 163 -6.37 -0.91 4.44
C LEU A 163 -7.76 -0.31 4.22
N ILE A 164 -8.84 -1.10 4.35
CA ILE A 164 -10.23 -0.60 4.29
C ILE A 164 -10.46 0.47 5.34
N ILE A 165 -10.07 0.18 6.59
CA ILE A 165 -10.17 1.15 7.70
C ILE A 165 -9.31 2.37 7.39
N GLY A 166 -8.11 2.17 6.86
CA GLY A 166 -7.17 3.25 6.57
C GLY A 166 -7.60 4.20 5.47
N ILE A 167 -8.43 3.75 4.52
CA ILE A 167 -8.97 4.59 3.43
C ILE A 167 -10.08 5.53 3.91
N VAL A 168 -10.71 5.28 5.07
CA VAL A 168 -11.85 6.09 5.57
C VAL A 168 -11.60 7.61 5.55
N PRO A 169 -10.46 8.15 6.02
CA PRO A 169 -10.17 9.59 5.96
C PRO A 169 -10.12 10.15 4.54
N THR A 170 -9.73 9.34 3.56
CA THR A 170 -9.54 9.81 2.17
C THR A 170 -10.86 9.97 1.42
N VAL A 171 -11.98 9.54 2.01
CA VAL A 171 -13.32 9.74 1.47
C VAL A 171 -13.82 11.17 1.70
N SER A 172 -13.18 11.93 2.60
CA SER A 172 -13.55 13.32 2.85
C SER A 172 -13.27 14.20 1.62
N TYR A 173 -14.21 15.08 1.25
CA TYR A 173 -14.06 15.98 0.10
C TYR A 173 -12.88 16.94 0.24
N ASP A 174 -12.51 17.30 1.47
CA ASP A 174 -11.38 18.18 1.75
C ASP A 174 -10.02 17.44 1.74
N TRP A 175 -9.99 16.12 1.47
CA TRP A 175 -8.77 15.32 1.52
C TRP A 175 -7.73 15.82 0.51
N GLY A 176 -6.67 16.45 1.02
CA GLY A 176 -5.58 16.97 0.20
C GLY A 176 -5.98 18.17 -0.67
N ILE A 177 -7.18 18.73 -0.48
CA ILE A 177 -7.63 19.96 -1.15
C ILE A 177 -7.34 21.17 -0.25
N ILE A 178 -6.98 22.28 -0.88
CA ILE A 178 -6.71 23.58 -0.26
C ILE A 178 -7.92 24.49 -0.49
N ASN A 179 -8.74 24.72 0.54
CA ASN A 179 -9.80 25.73 0.48
C ASN A 179 -9.20 27.09 0.86
N PHE A 180 -8.67 27.83 -0.12
CA PHE A 180 -8.30 29.24 0.09
C PHE A 180 -9.57 30.08 0.11
N MET A 181 -10.16 30.28 1.30
CA MET A 181 -11.25 31.22 1.46
C MET A 181 -10.66 32.63 1.63
N ASP A 182 -10.60 33.32 0.50
CA ASP A 182 -10.38 34.76 0.24
C ASP A 182 -9.20 35.48 0.94
N SER A 183 -8.26 35.89 0.09
CA SER A 183 -7.16 36.79 0.34
C SER A 183 -7.65 38.22 0.59
N LYS A 184 -7.90 38.61 1.85
CA LYS A 184 -7.92 40.04 2.20
C LYS A 184 -6.77 40.55 3.06
N ASP A 185 -5.94 39.66 3.57
CA ASP A 185 -4.70 40.05 4.27
C ASP A 185 -3.50 39.33 3.66
N SER A 186 -3.27 39.53 2.36
CA SER A 186 -2.04 39.10 1.67
C SER A 186 -0.84 39.98 2.08
N SER A 187 -0.60 40.11 3.38
CA SER A 187 0.71 40.41 3.96
C SER A 187 1.31 39.14 4.59
N ILE A 188 0.88 37.96 4.13
CA ILE A 188 1.41 36.66 4.54
C ILE A 188 2.49 36.29 3.53
N GLY A 189 3.74 36.49 3.92
CA GLY A 189 4.88 36.02 3.15
C GLY A 189 4.79 34.51 2.89
N GLU A 190 5.18 34.09 1.69
CA GLU A 190 5.98 32.90 1.41
C GLU A 190 6.22 31.98 2.62
N ASN A 191 5.26 31.11 2.97
CA ASN A 191 5.42 30.16 4.08
C ASN A 191 4.62 28.89 3.79
N ASP A 192 5.31 27.84 3.32
CA ASP A 192 5.15 26.36 3.36
C ASP A 192 3.85 25.66 3.88
N LEU A 193 2.74 26.34 4.06
CA LEU A 193 1.49 25.82 4.63
C LEU A 193 0.66 25.19 3.50
N THR A 194 0.31 23.92 3.66
CA THR A 194 -0.43 23.15 2.66
C THR A 194 -1.51 22.28 3.32
N GLY A 195 -2.57 21.94 2.58
CA GLY A 195 -3.54 20.93 3.01
C GLY A 195 -2.90 19.57 3.28
N TRP A 196 -1.80 19.26 2.57
CA TRP A 196 -1.00 18.05 2.75
C TRP A 196 -0.29 17.94 4.09
N GLY A 197 -0.03 19.08 4.76
CA GLY A 197 0.56 19.11 6.09
C GLY A 197 -0.44 18.94 7.23
N VAL A 198 -1.75 19.05 6.94
CA VAL A 198 -2.80 18.92 7.96
C VAL A 198 -2.78 17.49 8.53
N PRO A 199 -2.98 17.30 9.85
CA PRO A 199 -3.06 15.97 10.43
C PRO A 199 -4.17 15.13 9.78
N ALA A 200 -3.84 13.93 9.32
CA ALA A 200 -4.80 13.03 8.65
C ALA A 200 -6.00 12.68 9.55
N SER A 201 -5.81 12.75 10.87
CA SER A 201 -6.86 12.51 11.87
C SER A 201 -8.03 13.48 11.78
N CYS A 202 -7.80 14.68 11.24
CA CYS A 202 -8.85 15.71 11.11
C CYS A 202 -9.92 15.34 10.07
N PHE A 203 -9.63 14.39 9.18
CA PHE A 203 -10.54 13.92 8.14
C PHE A 203 -11.34 12.66 8.56
N TRP A 204 -11.06 12.11 9.75
CA TRP A 204 -11.77 10.94 10.25
C TRP A 204 -13.21 11.28 10.66
N GLY A 205 -14.21 10.68 10.00
CA GLY A 205 -15.63 10.86 10.34
C GLY A 205 -16.26 12.18 9.89
N LYS A 206 -15.53 13.03 9.15
CA LYS A 206 -16.06 14.24 8.52
C LYS A 206 -16.55 13.92 7.10
N THR A 207 -17.80 13.48 7.00
CA THR A 207 -18.56 13.60 5.74
C THR A 207 -19.19 14.99 5.73
N TYR A 208 -18.46 16.00 5.28
CA TYR A 208 -19.05 17.32 5.05
C TYR A 208 -19.91 17.27 3.77
N ALA A 209 -21.04 16.57 3.88
CA ALA A 209 -22.15 16.61 2.94
C ALA A 209 -23.23 17.60 3.43
N ASP A 210 -22.85 18.57 4.24
CA ASP A 210 -23.52 19.84 4.41
C ASP A 210 -23.14 20.72 3.22
N GLY A 211 -23.69 20.37 2.06
CA GLY A 211 -23.99 21.37 1.05
C GLY A 211 -24.97 22.35 1.68
N ALA A 212 -24.46 23.48 2.13
CA ALA A 212 -25.22 24.68 2.49
C ALA A 212 -24.47 25.90 1.94
#